data_AF-A0A2E6H0Z3-F1
#
_entry.id   AF-A0A2E6H0Z3-F1
#
_cell.length_a   1.000
_cell.length_b   1.000
_cell.length_c   1.000
_cell.angle_alpha   90.00
_cell.angle_beta   90.00
_cell.angle_gamma   90.00
#
_symmetry.space_group_name_H-M   'P 1'
#
loop_
_entity.id
_entity.type
_entity.pdbx_description
1 polymer ?
#
loop_
_entity_poly.entity_id
_entity_poly.type
_entity_poly.pdbx_seq_one_letter_code
_entity_poly.pdbx_strand_id
1 'polypeptide(L)'
;MNIWELFRKLYYTSIFKNFVYFISYWLLILVVHHILISSAAFFHFQLGHRLGTIEEWIFEKGWEIILATKLICSWLILKFISIKSDSRNPLRDIFIKGFSWPEKEIFVFTIFFLLITIFIGDPKKSNLVSISFIKPFLSYWGITFFFLTDIMVFNSLKTIHPFGKIERWFSYIIFSAVLYLSSKTIFLYGLDLGFNLYLIAFISFYLSDWKRENWTIPAFFLLTCIAPLSAILGWDPIWKGSFTPMVFSRPLTSINLSLIVFVALGYFFYKSRDDLNKQL
;
A
#
# COMPACT_ATOMS: atom_id res chain seq x y z
N MET A 1 -4.89 1.41 38.90
CA MET A 1 -5.46 2.18 37.77
C MET A 1 -6.66 1.39 37.26
N ASN A 2 -7.86 1.98 37.26
CA ASN A 2 -9.08 1.27 36.86
C ASN A 2 -9.08 1.03 35.34
N ILE A 3 -9.61 -0.10 34.87
CA ILE A 3 -9.75 -0.43 33.44
C ILE A 3 -10.44 0.72 32.68
N TRP A 4 -11.45 1.35 33.28
CA TRP A 4 -12.15 2.49 32.70
C TRP A 4 -11.26 3.72 32.48
N GLU A 5 -10.30 3.99 33.37
CA GLU A 5 -9.35 5.10 33.21
C GLU A 5 -8.33 4.81 32.11
N LEU A 6 -7.91 3.55 31.98
CA LEU A 6 -7.03 3.11 30.90
C LEU A 6 -7.72 3.28 29.53
N PHE A 7 -8.97 2.81 29.40
CA PHE A 7 -9.77 2.98 28.17
C PHE A 7 -9.99 4.45 27.84
N ARG A 8 -10.29 5.29 28.84
CA ARG A 8 -10.43 6.73 28.64
C ARG A 8 -9.13 7.33 28.12
N LYS A 9 -7.99 7.03 28.74
CA LYS A 9 -6.67 7.51 28.27
C LYS A 9 -6.36 7.04 26.84
N LEU A 10 -6.62 5.77 26.51
CA LEU A 10 -6.43 5.22 25.17
C LEU A 10 -7.33 5.90 24.13
N TYR A 11 -8.61 6.12 24.42
CA TYR A 11 -9.56 6.77 23.52
C TYR A 11 -9.13 8.19 23.11
N TYR A 12 -8.45 8.90 24.00
CA TYR A 12 -7.96 10.25 23.73
C TYR A 12 -6.65 10.29 22.93
N THR A 13 -5.96 9.16 22.73
CA THR A 13 -4.72 9.12 21.94
C THR A 13 -4.98 9.42 20.46
N SER A 14 -4.05 10.11 19.81
CA SER A 14 -4.12 10.39 18.37
C SER A 14 -4.12 9.09 17.55
N ILE A 15 -3.37 8.08 18.00
CA ILE A 15 -3.29 6.78 17.34
C ILE A 15 -4.62 6.05 17.29
N PHE A 16 -5.38 6.03 18.39
CA PHE A 16 -6.69 5.38 18.42
C PHE A 16 -7.68 6.08 17.49
N LYS A 17 -7.72 7.42 17.50
CA LYS A 17 -8.59 8.20 16.61
C LYS A 17 -8.29 7.91 15.14
N ASN A 18 -7.02 7.99 14.75
CA ASN A 18 -6.61 7.73 13.37
C ASN A 18 -6.85 6.26 12.98
N PHE A 19 -6.66 5.33 13.90
CA PHE A 19 -6.98 3.92 13.68
C PHE A 19 -8.46 3.69 13.38
N VAL A 20 -9.36 4.32 14.14
CA VAL A 20 -10.81 4.25 13.89
C VAL A 20 -11.14 4.77 12.50
N TYR A 21 -10.63 5.94 12.11
CA TYR A 21 -10.86 6.48 10.76
C TYR A 21 -10.31 5.59 9.65
N PHE A 22 -9.11 5.02 9.85
CA PHE A 22 -8.48 4.16 8.86
C PHE A 22 -9.23 2.83 8.69
N ILE A 23 -9.72 2.24 9.79
CA ILE A 23 -10.61 1.08 9.72
C ILE A 23 -11.93 1.45 9.04
N SER A 24 -12.55 2.59 9.35
CA SER A 24 -13.77 3.03 8.68
C SER A 24 -13.56 3.18 7.17
N TYR A 25 -12.40 3.69 6.75
CA TYR A 25 -12.01 3.75 5.34
C TYR A 25 -11.91 2.36 4.70
N TRP A 26 -11.27 1.40 5.35
CA TRP A 26 -11.20 0.03 4.84
C TRP A 26 -12.56 -0.69 4.83
N LEU A 27 -13.41 -0.47 5.84
CA LEU A 27 -14.78 -0.98 5.84
C LEU A 27 -15.59 -0.41 4.67
N LEU A 28 -15.45 0.89 4.38
CA LEU A 28 -16.07 1.51 3.22
C LEU A 28 -15.57 0.89 1.91
N ILE A 29 -14.26 0.64 1.79
CA ILE A 29 -13.69 -0.07 0.64
C ILE A 29 -14.36 -1.44 0.49
N LEU A 30 -14.46 -2.23 1.56
CA LEU A 30 -15.06 -3.56 1.50
C LEU A 30 -16.51 -3.51 1.01
N VAL A 31 -17.30 -2.59 1.53
CA VAL A 31 -18.70 -2.42 1.12
C VAL A 31 -18.79 -2.04 -0.36
N VAL A 32 -18.05 -1.01 -0.80
CA VAL A 32 -18.09 -0.56 -2.20
C VAL A 32 -17.58 -1.66 -3.15
N HIS A 33 -16.52 -2.38 -2.75
CA HIS A 33 -15.97 -3.49 -3.53
C HIS A 33 -17.01 -4.60 -3.76
N HIS A 34 -17.69 -5.01 -2.68
CA HIS A 34 -18.73 -6.04 -2.74
C HIS A 34 -19.91 -5.59 -3.59
N ILE A 35 -20.31 -4.31 -3.52
CA ILE A 35 -21.37 -3.76 -4.38
C ILE A 35 -20.95 -3.86 -5.85
N LEU A 36 -19.74 -3.43 -6.21
CA LEU A 36 -19.26 -3.47 -7.60
C LEU A 36 -19.22 -4.90 -8.15
N ILE A 37 -18.67 -5.85 -7.38
CA ILE A 37 -18.61 -7.26 -7.80
C ILE A 37 -20.02 -7.85 -7.91
N SER A 38 -20.89 -7.60 -6.94
CA SER A 38 -22.26 -8.13 -6.95
C SER A 38 -23.07 -7.57 -8.11
N SER A 39 -22.94 -6.28 -8.41
CA SER A 39 -23.58 -5.65 -9.57
C SER A 39 -23.07 -6.25 -10.89
N ALA A 40 -21.75 -6.44 -11.03
CA ALA A 40 -21.19 -7.09 -12.21
C ALA A 40 -21.71 -8.53 -12.36
N ALA A 41 -21.65 -9.34 -11.30
CA ALA A 41 -22.15 -10.71 -11.30
C ALA A 41 -23.65 -10.76 -11.67
N PHE A 42 -24.48 -9.89 -11.09
CA PHE A 42 -25.90 -9.78 -11.40
C PHE A 42 -26.16 -9.57 -12.90
N PHE A 43 -25.47 -8.62 -13.53
CA PHE A 43 -25.62 -8.39 -14.98
C PHE A 43 -25.15 -9.57 -15.81
N HIS A 44 -24.05 -10.23 -15.43
CA HIS A 44 -23.61 -11.42 -16.14
C HIS A 44 -24.59 -12.59 -16.01
N PHE A 45 -25.20 -12.79 -14.84
CA PHE A 45 -26.26 -13.79 -14.67
C PHE A 45 -27.49 -13.47 -15.51
N GLN A 46 -27.88 -12.20 -15.61
CA GLN A 46 -29.00 -11.78 -16.46
C GLN A 46 -28.75 -12.05 -17.94
N LEU A 47 -27.48 -12.03 -18.38
CA LEU A 47 -27.06 -12.40 -19.74
C LEU A 47 -26.94 -13.92 -19.95
N GLY A 48 -27.23 -14.74 -18.94
CA GLY A 48 -27.16 -16.19 -19.01
C GLY A 48 -25.73 -16.76 -18.93
N HIS A 49 -24.75 -15.97 -18.48
CA HIS A 49 -23.39 -16.47 -18.30
C HIS A 49 -23.30 -17.45 -17.12
N ARG A 50 -22.45 -18.47 -17.26
CA ARG A 50 -22.17 -19.45 -16.21
C ARG A 50 -21.26 -18.83 -15.15
N LEU A 51 -21.34 -19.33 -13.91
CA LEU A 51 -20.53 -18.85 -12.79
C LEU A 51 -19.02 -18.79 -13.12
N GLY A 52 -18.47 -19.83 -13.77
CA GLY A 52 -17.05 -19.84 -14.14
C GLY A 52 -16.64 -18.70 -15.08
N THR A 53 -17.51 -18.30 -16.01
CA THR A 53 -17.27 -17.13 -16.88
C THR A 53 -17.28 -15.82 -16.10
N ILE A 54 -18.10 -15.74 -15.05
CA ILE A 54 -18.17 -14.57 -14.17
C ILE A 54 -16.90 -14.49 -13.32
N GLU A 55 -16.45 -15.61 -12.76
CA GLU A 55 -15.21 -15.70 -11.99
C GLU A 55 -13.99 -15.31 -12.83
N GLU A 56 -13.89 -15.83 -14.05
CA GLU A 56 -12.82 -15.48 -14.99
C GLU A 56 -12.84 -13.99 -15.33
N TRP A 57 -14.02 -13.42 -15.60
CA TRP A 57 -14.16 -11.99 -15.85
C TRP A 57 -13.74 -11.13 -14.65
N ILE A 58 -14.17 -11.50 -13.43
CA ILE A 58 -13.77 -10.80 -12.20
C ILE A 58 -12.25 -10.88 -12.01
N PHE A 59 -11.65 -12.06 -12.24
CA PHE A 59 -10.20 -12.24 -12.17
C PHE A 59 -9.49 -11.35 -13.21
N GLU A 60 -9.94 -11.35 -14.46
CA GLU A 60 -9.36 -10.53 -15.51
C GLU A 60 -9.51 -9.03 -15.24
N LYS A 61 -10.60 -8.59 -14.60
CA LYS A 61 -10.89 -7.19 -14.28
C LYS A 61 -10.47 -6.78 -12.86
N GLY A 62 -9.71 -7.64 -12.16
CA GLY A 62 -9.39 -7.45 -10.75
C GLY A 62 -8.75 -6.09 -10.44
N TRP A 63 -7.74 -5.68 -11.20
CA TRP A 63 -7.10 -4.37 -10.99
C TRP A 63 -8.05 -3.21 -11.27
N GLU A 64 -8.83 -3.27 -12.34
CA GLU A 64 -9.81 -2.22 -12.66
C GLU A 64 -10.85 -2.05 -11.55
N ILE A 65 -11.40 -3.15 -11.03
CA ILE A 65 -12.39 -3.14 -9.95
C ILE A 65 -11.76 -2.58 -8.65
N ILE A 66 -10.55 -3.02 -8.30
CA ILE A 66 -9.86 -2.57 -7.07
C ILE A 66 -9.49 -1.10 -7.17
N LEU A 67 -8.96 -0.65 -8.31
CA LEU A 67 -8.63 0.76 -8.53
C LEU A 67 -9.87 1.64 -8.44
N ALA A 68 -10.96 1.26 -9.11
CA ALA A 68 -12.22 2.01 -9.03
C ALA A 68 -12.71 2.11 -7.58
N THR A 69 -12.70 0.99 -6.84
CA THR A 69 -13.08 0.97 -5.42
C THR A 69 -12.19 1.90 -4.59
N LYS A 70 -10.87 1.75 -4.67
CA LYS A 70 -9.90 2.53 -3.89
C LYS A 70 -10.03 4.02 -4.17
N LEU A 71 -10.11 4.43 -5.44
CA LEU A 71 -10.21 5.83 -5.82
C LEU A 71 -11.52 6.48 -5.33
N ILE A 72 -12.66 5.79 -5.47
CA ILE A 72 -13.96 6.28 -4.99
C ILE A 72 -13.93 6.45 -3.46
N CYS A 73 -13.52 5.40 -2.73
CA CYS A 73 -13.49 5.43 -1.27
C CYS A 73 -12.48 6.44 -0.72
N SER A 74 -11.30 6.54 -1.35
CA SER A 74 -10.30 7.53 -0.96
C SER A 74 -10.80 8.94 -1.21
N TRP A 75 -11.44 9.21 -2.35
CA TRP A 75 -12.03 10.52 -2.59
C TRP A 75 -13.08 10.89 -1.54
N LEU A 76 -13.97 9.96 -1.18
CA LEU A 76 -14.98 10.17 -0.14
C LEU A 76 -14.36 10.45 1.24
N ILE A 77 -13.41 9.62 1.70
CA ILE A 77 -12.80 9.81 3.03
C ILE A 77 -11.97 11.09 3.08
N LEU A 78 -11.24 11.40 2.01
CA LEU A 78 -10.44 12.61 1.94
C LEU A 78 -11.31 13.86 1.94
N LYS A 79 -12.49 13.82 1.33
CA LYS A 79 -13.51 14.89 1.45
C LYS A 79 -14.03 15.01 2.88
N PHE A 80 -14.29 13.88 3.55
CA PHE A 80 -14.75 13.90 4.94
C PHE A 80 -13.70 14.47 5.91
N ILE A 81 -12.44 14.03 5.77
CA ILE A 81 -11.28 14.56 6.48
C ILE A 81 -11.14 16.05 6.21
N SER A 82 -11.31 16.48 4.95
CA SER A 82 -11.22 17.89 4.57
C SER A 82 -12.21 18.79 5.30
N ILE A 83 -13.36 18.28 5.73
CA ILE A 83 -14.36 19.06 6.50
C ILE A 83 -13.83 19.37 7.91
N LYS A 84 -13.01 18.49 8.48
CA LYS A 84 -12.44 18.65 9.84
C LYS A 84 -11.08 19.32 9.87
N SER A 85 -10.48 19.61 8.72
CA SER A 85 -9.16 20.24 8.67
C SER A 85 -9.28 21.75 8.79
N ASP A 86 -8.37 22.35 9.56
CA ASP A 86 -8.28 23.81 9.71
C ASP A 86 -7.73 24.51 8.44
N SER A 87 -7.20 23.74 7.49
CA SER A 87 -6.71 24.30 6.21
C SER A 87 -7.86 24.64 5.27
N ARG A 88 -7.75 25.77 4.57
CA ARG A 88 -8.70 26.19 3.52
C ARG A 88 -8.76 25.20 2.34
N ASN A 89 -7.68 24.48 2.06
CA ASN A 89 -7.60 23.50 0.96
C ASN A 89 -6.70 22.31 1.36
N PRO A 90 -7.17 21.41 2.24
CA PRO A 90 -6.33 20.38 2.84
C PRO A 90 -5.81 19.36 1.82
N LEU A 91 -6.61 19.03 0.79
CA LEU A 91 -6.16 18.15 -0.29
C LEU A 91 -4.98 18.76 -1.05
N ARG A 92 -5.09 20.05 -1.41
CA ARG A 92 -4.02 20.78 -2.08
C ARG A 92 -2.76 20.82 -1.20
N ASP A 93 -2.94 21.03 0.10
CA ASP A 93 -1.84 21.06 1.04
C ASP A 93 -1.10 19.72 1.11
N ILE A 94 -1.81 18.60 1.11
CA ILE A 94 -1.19 17.26 1.07
C ILE A 94 -0.34 17.10 -0.20
N PHE A 95 -0.87 17.47 -1.36
CA PHE A 95 -0.15 17.31 -2.62
C PHE A 95 1.05 18.26 -2.74
N ILE A 96 0.88 19.53 -2.40
CA ILE A 96 1.91 20.57 -2.60
C ILE A 96 2.91 20.58 -1.45
N LYS A 97 2.45 20.63 -0.20
CA LYS A 97 3.35 20.68 0.97
C LYS A 97 3.97 19.32 1.27
N GLY A 98 3.35 18.23 0.83
CA GLY A 98 3.89 16.87 0.92
C GLY A 98 4.79 16.47 -0.25
N PHE A 99 5.09 17.40 -1.17
CA PHE A 99 6.05 17.15 -2.25
C PHE A 99 7.48 17.33 -1.73
N SER A 100 8.32 16.31 -1.95
CA SER A 100 9.75 16.35 -1.69
C SER A 100 10.47 15.53 -2.76
N TRP A 101 11.60 16.01 -3.24
CA TRP A 101 12.45 15.21 -4.11
C TRP A 101 13.12 14.09 -3.28
N PRO A 102 13.25 12.87 -3.82
CA PRO A 102 13.98 11.80 -3.17
C PRO A 102 15.45 12.20 -2.99
N GLU A 103 15.95 12.08 -1.76
CA GLU A 103 17.35 12.32 -1.44
C GLU A 103 18.22 11.13 -1.85
N LYS A 104 19.55 11.29 -1.81
CA LYS A 104 20.53 10.26 -2.23
C LYS A 104 20.31 8.93 -1.48
N GLU A 105 19.91 9.03 -0.22
CA GLU A 105 19.60 7.91 0.67
C GLU A 105 18.47 7.04 0.12
N ILE A 106 17.43 7.67 -0.42
CA ILE A 106 16.29 6.97 -1.02
C ILE A 106 16.72 6.27 -2.30
N PHE A 107 17.53 6.92 -3.13
CA PHE A 107 18.09 6.30 -4.34
C PHE A 107 18.96 5.07 -4.02
N VAL A 108 19.85 5.19 -3.03
CA VAL A 108 20.70 4.06 -2.58
C VAL A 108 19.82 2.91 -2.08
N PHE A 109 18.82 3.21 -1.26
CA PHE A 109 17.88 2.20 -0.79
C PHE A 109 17.10 1.53 -1.93
N THR A 110 16.56 2.29 -2.87
CA THR A 110 15.83 1.78 -4.04
C THR A 110 16.69 0.84 -4.88
N ILE A 111 17.93 1.25 -5.20
CA ILE A 111 18.86 0.42 -5.99
C ILE A 111 19.21 -0.85 -5.21
N PHE A 112 19.54 -0.72 -3.91
CA PHE A 112 19.82 -1.87 -3.05
C PHE A 112 18.64 -2.85 -3.00
N PHE A 113 17.43 -2.34 -2.78
CA PHE A 113 16.22 -3.15 -2.71
C PHE A 113 16.00 -3.93 -4.01
N LEU A 114 16.09 -3.26 -5.16
CA LEU A 114 15.93 -3.89 -6.47
C LEU A 114 16.99 -4.96 -6.73
N LEU A 115 18.27 -4.63 -6.54
CA LEU A 115 19.37 -5.55 -6.82
C LEU A 115 19.28 -6.82 -5.97
N ILE A 116 19.06 -6.66 -4.66
CA ILE A 116 18.96 -7.80 -3.75
C ILE A 116 17.71 -8.63 -4.06
N THR A 117 16.57 -7.99 -4.34
CA THR A 117 15.34 -8.70 -4.67
C THR A 117 15.48 -9.50 -5.96
N ILE A 118 16.08 -8.92 -7.01
CA ILE A 118 16.35 -9.61 -8.28
C ILE A 118 17.33 -10.76 -8.08
N PHE A 119 18.41 -10.54 -7.33
CA PHE A 119 19.43 -11.56 -7.07
C PHE A 119 18.85 -12.75 -6.30
N ILE A 120 18.05 -12.50 -5.26
CA ILE A 120 17.42 -13.56 -4.46
C ILE A 120 16.35 -14.30 -5.27
N GLY A 121 15.53 -13.56 -6.02
CA GLY A 121 14.38 -14.13 -6.73
C GLY A 121 14.75 -14.95 -7.97
N ASP A 122 15.93 -14.73 -8.56
CA ASP A 122 16.45 -15.45 -9.73
C ASP A 122 15.41 -15.50 -10.89
N PRO A 123 15.21 -14.37 -11.60
CA PRO A 123 14.14 -14.23 -12.57
C PRO A 123 14.32 -15.16 -13.77
N LYS A 124 13.25 -15.86 -14.15
CA LYS A 124 13.19 -16.71 -15.34
C LYS A 124 12.04 -16.30 -16.24
N LYS A 125 12.15 -16.63 -17.52
CA LYS A 125 11.09 -16.38 -18.50
C LYS A 125 9.82 -17.13 -18.07
N SER A 126 8.70 -16.41 -18.07
CA SER A 126 7.39 -16.98 -17.74
C SER A 126 6.78 -17.75 -18.91
N ASN A 127 5.94 -18.73 -18.59
CA ASN A 127 4.99 -19.30 -19.53
C ASN A 127 3.73 -18.42 -19.51
N LEU A 128 3.68 -17.42 -20.40
CA LEU A 128 2.59 -16.47 -20.48
C LEU A 128 1.27 -17.17 -20.80
N VAL A 129 0.22 -16.89 -20.02
CA VAL A 129 -1.16 -17.32 -20.35
C VAL A 129 -1.65 -16.59 -21.60
N SER A 130 -1.32 -15.30 -21.73
CA SER A 130 -1.61 -14.50 -22.92
C SER A 130 -0.58 -13.37 -23.11
N ILE A 131 -0.32 -13.00 -24.37
CA ILE A 131 0.52 -11.86 -24.72
C ILE A 131 -0.37 -10.61 -24.71
N SER A 132 -0.49 -9.95 -23.55
CA SER A 132 -1.21 -8.70 -23.42
C SER A 132 -0.31 -7.65 -22.77
N PHE A 133 -0.02 -6.56 -23.49
CA PHE A 133 0.74 -5.43 -22.96
C PHE A 133 -0.05 -4.65 -21.90
N ILE A 134 -1.38 -4.67 -21.99
CA ILE A 134 -2.27 -3.92 -21.11
C ILE A 134 -2.22 -4.47 -19.68
N LYS A 135 -2.05 -5.79 -19.51
CA LYS A 135 -2.05 -6.41 -18.18
C LYS A 135 -0.83 -5.99 -17.34
N PRO A 136 0.44 -6.12 -17.76
CA PRO A 136 1.57 -5.56 -17.02
C PRO A 136 1.42 -4.07 -16.69
N PHE A 137 0.87 -3.28 -17.62
CA PHE A 137 0.61 -1.86 -17.38
C PHE A 137 -0.42 -1.63 -16.27
N LEU A 138 -1.55 -2.35 -16.29
CA LEU A 138 -2.56 -2.30 -15.24
C LEU A 138 -2.02 -2.81 -13.90
N SER A 139 -1.16 -3.81 -13.89
CA SER A 139 -0.48 -4.29 -12.69
C SER A 139 0.42 -3.21 -12.07
N TYR A 140 1.24 -2.57 -12.91
CA TYR A 140 2.16 -1.51 -12.51
C TYR A 140 1.42 -0.34 -11.82
N TRP A 141 0.38 0.19 -12.48
CA TRP A 141 -0.40 1.29 -11.93
C TRP A 141 -1.34 0.85 -10.81
N GLY A 142 -1.90 -0.35 -10.94
CA GLY A 142 -2.71 -1.03 -9.96
C GLY A 142 -2.08 -1.01 -8.57
N ILE A 143 -0.91 -1.64 -8.45
CA ILE A 143 -0.20 -1.75 -7.17
C ILE A 143 0.26 -0.39 -6.65
N THR A 144 0.67 0.51 -7.55
CA THR A 144 1.09 1.87 -7.18
C THR A 144 -0.05 2.64 -6.55
N PHE A 145 -1.20 2.74 -7.21
CA PHE A 145 -2.36 3.47 -6.70
C PHE A 145 -2.97 2.79 -5.49
N PHE A 146 -2.94 1.45 -5.44
CA PHE A 146 -3.40 0.69 -4.28
C PHE A 146 -2.71 1.18 -3.01
N PHE A 147 -1.38 1.16 -2.95
CA PHE A 147 -0.64 1.64 -1.78
C PHE A 147 -0.66 3.16 -1.64
N LEU A 148 -0.54 3.91 -2.74
CA LEU A 148 -0.43 5.36 -2.66
C LEU A 148 -1.71 6.00 -2.10
N THR A 149 -2.88 5.46 -2.43
CA THR A 149 -4.15 5.94 -1.86
C THR A 149 -4.23 5.74 -0.35
N ASP A 150 -3.77 4.60 0.17
CA ASP A 150 -3.65 4.35 1.62
C ASP A 150 -2.70 5.33 2.30
N ILE A 151 -1.55 5.61 1.68
CA ILE A 151 -0.55 6.56 2.19
C ILE A 151 -1.10 7.98 2.22
N MET A 152 -1.85 8.38 1.21
CA MET A 152 -2.52 9.69 1.19
C MET A 152 -3.53 9.81 2.32
N VAL A 153 -4.35 8.79 2.56
CA VAL A 153 -5.30 8.78 3.68
C VAL A 153 -4.55 8.83 5.01
N PHE A 154 -3.50 8.02 5.17
CA PHE A 154 -2.65 8.03 6.37
C PHE A 154 -2.04 9.41 6.67
N ASN A 155 -1.48 10.06 5.65
CA ASN A 155 -0.93 11.42 5.78
C ASN A 155 -2.01 12.45 6.11
N SER A 156 -3.19 12.31 5.52
CA SER A 156 -4.32 13.20 5.79
C SER A 156 -4.81 13.10 7.24
N LEU A 157 -4.81 11.88 7.80
CA LEU A 157 -5.19 11.64 9.19
C LEU A 157 -4.18 12.24 10.18
N LYS A 158 -2.88 12.16 9.87
CA LYS A 158 -1.82 12.80 10.67
C LYS A 158 -1.98 14.32 10.78
N THR A 159 -2.45 14.97 9.71
CA THR A 159 -2.72 16.41 9.72
C THR A 159 -3.80 16.79 10.75
N ILE A 160 -4.80 15.93 11.00
CA ILE A 160 -5.88 16.20 11.96
C ILE A 160 -5.48 15.76 13.38
N HIS A 161 -4.88 14.58 13.51
CA HIS A 161 -4.47 14.02 14.80
C HIS A 161 -2.99 13.64 14.73
N PRO A 162 -2.07 14.57 15.00
CA PRO A 162 -0.63 14.31 14.87
C PRO A 162 -0.17 13.28 15.90
N PHE A 163 0.74 12.41 15.48
CA PHE A 163 1.33 11.37 16.31
C PHE A 163 2.53 11.87 17.11
N GLY A 164 2.63 11.46 18.37
CA GLY A 164 3.88 11.55 19.14
C GLY A 164 4.98 10.64 18.58
N LYS A 165 6.24 10.83 19.02
CA LYS A 165 7.41 10.06 18.50
C LYS A 165 7.25 8.54 18.61
N ILE A 166 6.74 8.05 19.74
CA ILE A 166 6.53 6.61 19.98
C ILE A 166 5.31 6.11 19.19
N GLU A 167 4.24 6.90 19.14
CA GLU A 167 3.01 6.55 18.42
C GLU A 167 3.24 6.38 16.91
N ARG A 168 4.22 7.08 16.32
CA ARG A 168 4.60 6.91 14.91
C ARG A 168 5.08 5.49 14.60
N TRP A 169 5.92 4.91 15.44
CA TRP A 169 6.38 3.54 15.23
C TRP A 169 5.24 2.53 15.32
N PHE A 170 4.39 2.68 16.33
CA PHE A 170 3.19 1.84 16.46
C PHE A 170 2.21 2.05 15.30
N SER A 171 2.10 3.27 14.76
CA SER A 171 1.21 3.52 13.63
C SER A 171 1.69 2.80 12.37
N TYR A 172 2.98 2.73 12.07
CA TYR A 172 3.47 1.93 10.94
C TYR A 172 3.08 0.45 11.07
N ILE A 173 3.23 -0.10 12.27
CA ILE A 173 2.88 -1.51 12.56
C ILE A 173 1.37 -1.74 12.39
N ILE A 174 0.56 -0.91 13.06
CA ILE A 174 -0.89 -1.08 13.13
C ILE A 174 -1.56 -0.84 11.76
N PHE A 175 -1.21 0.25 11.08
CA PHE A 175 -1.84 0.60 9.80
C PHE A 175 -1.44 -0.37 8.69
N SER A 176 -0.20 -0.89 8.71
CA SER A 176 0.22 -1.98 7.82
C SER A 176 -0.53 -3.27 8.11
N ALA A 177 -0.80 -3.57 9.38
CA ALA A 177 -1.57 -4.76 9.75
C ALA A 177 -3.02 -4.66 9.26
N VAL A 178 -3.66 -3.50 9.44
CA VAL A 178 -5.01 -3.24 8.91
C VAL A 178 -5.03 -3.39 7.40
N LEU A 179 -4.11 -2.73 6.69
CA LEU A 179 -3.99 -2.85 5.23
C LEU A 179 -3.83 -4.31 4.82
N TYR A 180 -2.90 -5.04 5.41
CA TYR A 180 -2.63 -6.44 5.07
C TYR A 180 -3.86 -7.33 5.28
N LEU A 181 -4.52 -7.22 6.44
CA LEU A 181 -5.70 -8.04 6.76
C LEU A 181 -6.87 -7.70 5.84
N SER A 182 -7.15 -6.43 5.61
CA SER A 182 -8.23 -6.00 4.71
C SER A 182 -7.94 -6.27 3.23
N SER A 183 -6.66 -6.36 2.84
CA SER A 183 -6.27 -6.74 1.48
C SER A 183 -6.64 -8.19 1.18
N LYS A 184 -6.54 -9.10 2.16
CA LYS A 184 -6.91 -10.51 2.00
C LYS A 184 -8.36 -10.72 1.59
N THR A 185 -9.25 -9.81 2.01
CA THR A 185 -10.68 -9.90 1.67
C THR A 185 -11.04 -9.26 0.33
N ILE A 186 -10.20 -8.37 -0.19
CA ILE A 186 -10.43 -7.69 -1.49
C ILE A 186 -9.83 -8.50 -2.64
N PHE A 187 -8.64 -9.04 -2.42
CA PHE A 187 -7.97 -9.86 -3.41
C PHE A 187 -8.63 -11.27 -3.42
N LEU A 188 -9.77 -11.38 -4.11
CA LEU A 188 -10.63 -12.58 -4.15
C LEU A 188 -9.88 -13.90 -4.42
N TYR A 189 -8.86 -13.85 -5.28
CA TYR A 189 -8.04 -15.01 -5.68
C TYR A 189 -6.64 -15.02 -5.02
N GLY A 190 -6.37 -14.03 -4.16
CA GLY A 190 -5.10 -13.85 -3.45
C GLY A 190 -5.00 -14.69 -2.18
N LEU A 191 -5.47 -15.93 -2.19
CA LEU A 191 -5.41 -16.82 -1.01
C LEU A 191 -3.97 -17.02 -0.49
N ASP A 192 -2.96 -16.80 -1.34
CA ASP A 192 -1.53 -16.83 -1.00
C ASP A 192 -0.90 -15.43 -0.84
N LEU A 193 -1.65 -14.44 -0.37
CA LEU A 193 -1.06 -13.15 -0.01
C LEU A 193 -0.08 -13.33 1.15
N GLY A 194 1.20 -13.41 0.79
CA GLY A 194 2.29 -13.50 1.75
C GLY A 194 2.39 -12.26 2.62
N PHE A 195 3.06 -12.41 3.76
CA PHE A 195 3.41 -11.33 4.67
C PHE A 195 4.25 -10.21 4.01
N ASN A 196 4.71 -10.43 2.78
CA ASN A 196 5.36 -9.45 1.92
C ASN A 196 4.53 -8.17 1.75
N LEU A 197 3.20 -8.27 1.61
CA LEU A 197 2.33 -7.10 1.47
C LEU A 197 2.35 -6.21 2.72
N TYR A 198 2.38 -6.83 3.90
CA TYR A 198 2.56 -6.13 5.17
C TYR A 198 3.90 -5.38 5.21
N LEU A 199 5.00 -6.03 4.81
CA LEU A 199 6.32 -5.41 4.79
C LEU A 199 6.42 -4.23 3.81
N ILE A 200 5.79 -4.35 2.64
CA ILE A 200 5.70 -3.25 1.66
C ILE A 200 4.90 -2.09 2.23
N ALA A 201 3.76 -2.36 2.87
CA ALA A 201 2.97 -1.33 3.55
C ALA A 201 3.77 -0.65 4.65
N PHE A 202 4.47 -1.43 5.47
CA PHE A 202 5.27 -0.95 6.58
C PHE A 202 6.37 0.00 6.12
N ILE A 203 7.19 -0.41 5.15
CA ILE A 203 8.26 0.45 4.64
C ILE A 203 7.68 1.68 3.93
N SER A 204 6.53 1.57 3.26
CA SER A 204 5.92 2.70 2.57
C SER A 204 5.36 3.74 3.55
N PHE A 205 4.70 3.33 4.64
CA PHE A 205 4.28 4.25 5.69
C PHE A 205 5.46 4.88 6.44
N TYR A 206 6.52 4.09 6.70
CA TYR A 206 7.76 4.60 7.28
C TYR A 206 8.41 5.67 6.39
N LEU A 207 8.59 5.38 5.10
CA LEU A 207 9.16 6.31 4.13
C LEU A 207 8.33 7.59 3.98
N SER A 208 7.02 7.49 4.18
CA SER A 208 6.13 8.66 4.17
C SER A 208 6.43 9.67 5.27
N ASP A 209 7.09 9.24 6.35
CA ASP A 209 7.52 10.08 7.47
C ASP A 209 9.04 10.32 7.51
N TRP A 210 9.77 9.86 6.49
CA TRP A 210 11.21 10.03 6.44
C TRP A 210 11.59 11.52 6.35
N LYS A 211 12.24 12.03 7.41
CA LYS A 211 12.58 13.44 7.70
C LYS A 211 11.40 14.40 7.79
N ARG A 212 10.44 14.31 6.86
CA ARG A 212 9.22 15.11 6.79
C ARG A 212 8.09 14.29 6.20
N GLU A 213 6.87 14.59 6.64
CA GLU A 213 5.63 14.07 6.05
C GLU A 213 5.59 14.37 4.54
N ASN A 214 5.68 13.30 3.74
CA ASN A 214 5.66 13.38 2.30
C ASN A 214 5.01 12.11 1.71
N TRP A 215 4.33 12.25 0.58
CA TRP A 215 3.78 11.10 -0.14
C TRP A 215 4.66 10.69 -1.33
N THR A 216 5.59 11.56 -1.70
CA THR A 216 6.42 11.46 -2.91
C THR A 216 7.55 10.45 -2.77
N ILE A 217 8.18 10.33 -1.59
CA ILE A 217 9.21 9.33 -1.33
C ILE A 217 8.64 7.91 -1.43
N PRO A 218 7.54 7.54 -0.74
CA PRO A 218 6.97 6.22 -0.94
C PRO A 218 6.41 6.04 -2.35
N ALA A 219 5.86 7.07 -3.01
CA ALA A 219 5.46 6.97 -4.41
C ALA A 219 6.65 6.63 -5.32
N PHE A 220 7.81 7.27 -5.11
CA PHE A 220 9.04 6.96 -5.82
C PHE A 220 9.47 5.50 -5.58
N PHE A 221 9.47 5.03 -4.33
CA PHE A 221 9.76 3.63 -4.01
C PHE A 221 8.77 2.66 -4.68
N LEU A 222 7.47 2.95 -4.65
CA LEU A 222 6.45 2.12 -5.28
C LEU A 222 6.63 2.06 -6.80
N LEU A 223 6.84 3.20 -7.46
CA LEU A 223 7.03 3.29 -8.91
C LEU A 223 8.32 2.65 -9.39
N THR A 224 9.40 2.74 -8.61
CA THR A 224 10.72 2.25 -9.04
C THR A 224 11.02 0.83 -8.59
N CYS A 225 10.50 0.39 -7.44
CA CYS A 225 10.71 -0.95 -6.91
C CYS A 225 9.50 -1.84 -7.12
N ILE A 226 8.39 -1.53 -6.44
CA ILE A 226 7.29 -2.47 -6.27
C ILE A 226 6.52 -2.68 -7.58
N ALA A 227 6.23 -1.62 -8.32
CA ALA A 227 5.47 -1.67 -9.54
C ALA A 227 6.18 -2.42 -10.68
N PRO A 228 7.49 -2.23 -10.94
CA PRO A 228 8.25 -3.08 -11.85
C PRO A 228 8.28 -4.54 -11.42
N LEU A 229 8.46 -4.82 -10.13
CA LEU A 229 8.44 -6.20 -9.61
C LEU A 229 7.08 -6.87 -9.84
N SER A 230 5.98 -6.15 -9.63
CA SER A 230 4.62 -6.61 -9.89
C SER A 230 4.38 -6.88 -11.37
N ALA A 231 4.69 -5.90 -12.23
CA ALA A 231 4.36 -5.95 -13.66
C ALA A 231 5.28 -6.88 -14.47
N ILE A 232 6.55 -6.97 -14.10
CA ILE A 232 7.58 -7.66 -14.91
C ILE A 232 7.94 -9.02 -14.32
N LEU A 233 7.97 -9.14 -12.99
CA LEU A 233 8.61 -10.27 -12.28
C LEU A 233 7.61 -11.18 -11.53
N GLY A 234 6.32 -11.01 -11.80
CA GLY A 234 5.27 -11.90 -11.29
C GLY A 234 4.93 -11.69 -9.82
N TRP A 235 5.26 -10.51 -9.26
CA TRP A 235 4.99 -10.18 -7.86
C TRP A 235 3.60 -9.56 -7.62
N ASP A 236 2.73 -9.66 -8.62
CA ASP A 236 1.37 -9.15 -8.60
C ASP A 236 0.48 -9.94 -7.61
N PRO A 237 -0.20 -9.27 -6.65
CA PRO A 237 -1.08 -9.94 -5.68
C PRO A 237 -2.37 -10.53 -6.28
N ILE A 238 -2.82 -10.05 -7.44
CA ILE A 238 -4.03 -10.49 -8.14
C ILE A 238 -3.67 -11.58 -9.15
N TRP A 239 -2.77 -11.26 -10.07
CA TRP A 239 -2.48 -12.10 -11.24
C TRP A 239 -1.24 -12.96 -11.08
N LYS A 240 -0.47 -12.78 -10.01
CA LYS A 240 0.81 -13.49 -9.79
C LYS A 240 1.69 -13.38 -11.04
N GLY A 241 2.15 -14.51 -11.56
CA GLY A 241 2.98 -14.59 -12.77
C GLY A 241 2.21 -14.79 -14.09
N SER A 242 0.88 -14.81 -14.09
CA SER A 242 0.07 -15.24 -15.24
C SER A 242 0.21 -14.35 -16.48
N PHE A 243 0.40 -13.04 -16.26
CA PHE A 243 0.52 -12.05 -17.33
C PHE A 243 1.89 -11.34 -17.35
N THR A 244 2.86 -11.81 -16.58
CA THR A 244 4.18 -11.16 -16.47
C THR A 244 5.20 -11.84 -17.36
N PRO A 245 6.09 -11.09 -18.04
CA PRO A 245 7.11 -11.67 -18.94
C PRO A 245 8.12 -12.56 -18.21
N MET A 246 8.41 -12.25 -16.94
CA MET A 246 9.29 -13.03 -16.10
C MET A 246 8.59 -13.38 -14.78
N VAL A 247 9.05 -14.44 -14.15
CA VAL A 247 8.63 -14.86 -12.81
C VAL A 247 9.88 -15.25 -12.02
N PHE A 248 9.90 -14.93 -10.74
CA PHE A 248 10.94 -15.40 -9.85
C PHE A 248 10.90 -16.92 -9.71
N SER A 249 12.03 -17.57 -10.02
CA SER A 249 12.13 -19.02 -9.89
C SER A 249 12.28 -19.46 -8.43
N ARG A 250 12.80 -18.58 -7.57
CA ARG A 250 12.84 -18.76 -6.12
C ARG A 250 11.82 -17.81 -5.51
N PRO A 251 10.85 -18.31 -4.72
CA PRO A 251 9.88 -17.44 -4.09
C PRO A 251 10.58 -16.47 -3.15
N LEU A 252 10.28 -15.17 -3.28
CA LEU A 252 10.69 -14.16 -2.32
C LEU A 252 9.96 -14.40 -1.01
N THR A 253 10.59 -15.17 -0.13
CA THR A 253 10.05 -15.46 1.20
C THR A 253 9.97 -14.18 2.03
N SER A 254 9.00 -14.14 2.93
CA SER A 254 8.83 -13.01 3.85
C SER A 254 10.04 -12.82 4.77
N ILE A 255 10.83 -13.88 5.00
CA ILE A 255 12.09 -13.81 5.74
C ILE A 255 13.10 -12.95 4.96
N ASN A 256 13.29 -13.23 3.66
CA ASN A 256 14.23 -12.49 2.82
C ASN A 256 13.87 -11.00 2.77
N LEU A 257 12.59 -10.68 2.57
CA LEU A 257 12.13 -9.29 2.57
C LEU A 257 12.20 -8.63 3.94
N SER A 258 11.94 -9.37 5.03
CA SER A 258 12.12 -8.83 6.38
C SER A 258 13.58 -8.42 6.59
N LEU A 259 14.53 -9.25 6.18
CA LEU A 259 15.96 -8.92 6.28
C LEU A 259 16.31 -7.66 5.47
N ILE A 260 15.81 -7.54 4.24
CA ILE A 260 16.01 -6.35 3.41
C ILE A 260 15.45 -5.10 4.12
N VAL A 261 14.23 -5.20 4.66
CA VAL A 261 13.60 -4.10 5.40
C VAL A 261 14.37 -3.77 6.68
N PHE A 262 14.84 -4.75 7.46
CA PHE A 262 15.64 -4.50 8.65
C PHE A 262 16.96 -3.80 8.32
N VAL A 263 17.67 -4.23 7.28
CA VAL A 263 18.89 -3.57 6.80
C VAL A 263 18.59 -2.14 6.35
N ALA A 264 17.49 -1.92 5.63
CA ALA A 264 17.07 -0.59 5.21
C ALA A 264 16.75 0.33 6.39
N LEU A 265 16.01 -0.15 7.39
CA LEU A 265 15.74 0.60 8.61
C LEU A 265 17.05 0.95 9.32
N GLY A 266 17.97 0.00 9.47
CA GLY A 266 19.29 0.24 10.07
C GLY A 266 20.08 1.32 9.32
N TYR A 267 20.07 1.29 7.99
CA TYR A 267 20.68 2.33 7.15
C TYR A 267 20.06 3.71 7.40
N PHE A 268 18.74 3.80 7.41
CA PHE A 268 18.03 5.06 7.68
C PHE A 268 18.31 5.59 9.09
N PHE A 269 18.27 4.73 10.12
CA PHE A 269 18.61 5.13 11.49
C PHE A 269 20.03 5.65 11.62
N TYR A 270 21.01 4.97 11.01
CA TYR A 270 22.39 5.41 10.99
C TYR A 270 22.50 6.81 10.36
N LYS A 271 21.81 7.02 9.24
CA LYS A 271 21.88 8.29 8.52
C LYS A 271 21.19 9.44 9.25
N SER A 272 20.04 9.20 9.88
CA SER A 272 19.38 10.21 10.73
C SER A 272 20.27 10.68 11.86
N ARG A 273 21.10 9.80 12.44
CA ARG A 273 22.03 10.14 13.52
C ARG A 273 23.21 10.98 13.02
N ASP A 274 23.77 10.64 11.86
CA ASP A 274 24.84 11.41 11.21
C ASP A 274 24.39 12.86 10.92
N ASP A 275 23.17 13.03 10.41
CA ASP A 275 22.61 14.37 10.13
C ASP A 275 22.42 15.19 11.42
N LEU A 276 22.02 14.56 12.53
CA LEU A 276 21.89 15.23 13.84
C LEU A 276 23.26 15.67 14.39
N ASN A 277 24.29 14.83 14.25
CA ASN A 277 25.63 15.13 14.73
C ASN A 277 26.31 16.27 13.95
N LYS A 278 25.93 16.49 12.68
CA LYS A 278 26.45 17.60 11.87
C LYS A 278 25.80 18.97 12.16
N GLN A 279 24.70 18.97 12.91
CA GLN A 279 23.98 20.19 13.32
C GLN A 279 24.38 20.70 14.71
N LEU A 280 25.16 19.91 15.46
CA LEU A 280 25.74 20.24 16.77
C LEU A 280 27.19 20.69 16.59
#